data_AF-A0A966DC05-F1
#
_entry.id   AF-A0A966DC05-F1
#
_cell.length_a   1.000
_cell.length_b   1.000
_cell.length_c   1.000
_cell.angle_alpha   90.00
_cell.angle_beta   90.00
_cell.angle_gamma   90.00
#
_symmetry.space_group_name_H-M   'P 1'
#
loop_
_entity.id
_entity.type
_entity.pdbx_description
1 polymer ?
#
loop_
_entity_poly.entity_id
_entity_poly.type
_entity_poly.pdbx_seq_one_letter_code
_entity_poly.pdbx_strand_id
1 'polypeptide(L)'
;MYSTPIIIDNSGLTGVIINNLQQDINDVRNIAQGKTRGLVFNTVQEVEEWLLSAENVASLNIGDVFLIRDLDVPDYWWDGSTKQLLETQKTEISTITDTEIDELFNEEIIS
;
A
#
# COMPACT_ATOMS: atom_id res chain seq x y z
N MET A 1 -4.04 17.48 -56.99
CA MET A 1 -3.35 16.99 -55.79
C MET A 1 -4.36 17.10 -54.65
N TYR A 2 -4.94 16.00 -54.19
CA TYR A 2 -5.96 16.02 -53.14
C TYR A 2 -5.26 15.89 -51.78
N SER A 3 -5.41 16.90 -50.93
CA SER A 3 -4.98 16.83 -49.53
C SER A 3 -6.07 16.11 -48.74
N THR A 4 -5.77 14.93 -48.21
CA THR A 4 -6.64 14.29 -47.22
C THR A 4 -6.51 15.03 -45.90
N PRO A 5 -7.61 15.48 -45.26
CA PRO A 5 -7.54 16.04 -43.93
C PRO A 5 -7.15 14.94 -42.92
N ILE A 6 -6.20 15.26 -42.03
CA ILE A 6 -5.89 14.42 -40.87
C ILE A 6 -7.03 14.64 -39.87
N ILE A 7 -7.84 13.61 -39.64
CA ILE A 7 -8.80 13.58 -38.54
C ILE A 7 -8.05 13.06 -37.31
N ILE A 8 -7.80 13.94 -36.33
CA ILE A 8 -7.32 13.51 -35.01
C ILE A 8 -8.54 13.02 -34.24
N ASP A 9 -8.68 11.70 -34.15
CA ASP A 9 -9.76 11.08 -33.38
C ASP A 9 -9.44 11.11 -31.89
N ASN A 10 -10.03 12.09 -31.18
CA ASN A 10 -9.92 12.20 -29.73
C ASN A 10 -10.77 11.16 -28.97
N SER A 11 -11.55 10.32 -29.66
CA SER A 11 -12.38 9.29 -29.01
C SER A 11 -11.53 8.24 -28.28
N GLY A 12 -10.35 7.92 -28.82
CA GLY A 12 -9.39 7.02 -28.18
C GLY A 12 -8.82 7.58 -26.87
N LEU A 13 -8.52 8.89 -26.82
CA LEU A 13 -8.07 9.56 -25.60
C LEU A 13 -9.19 9.59 -24.54
N THR A 14 -10.42 9.87 -24.99
CA THR A 14 -11.59 9.95 -24.10
C THR A 14 -11.92 8.58 -23.50
N GLY A 15 -11.80 7.49 -24.27
CA GLY A 15 -12.02 6.13 -23.79
C GLY A 15 -10.98 5.67 -22.76
N VAL A 16 -9.69 6.00 -22.98
CA VAL A 16 -8.62 5.69 -22.02
C VAL A 16 -8.82 6.45 -20.70
N ILE A 17 -9.16 7.74 -20.76
CA ILE A 17 -9.38 8.55 -19.55
C ILE A 17 -10.59 8.04 -18.75
N ILE A 18 -11.70 7.68 -19.42
CA ILE A 18 -12.89 7.16 -18.73
C ILE A 18 -12.61 5.82 -18.05
N ASN A 19 -11.89 4.91 -18.70
CA ASN A 19 -11.56 3.60 -18.13
C ASN A 19 -10.65 3.73 -16.90
N ASN A 20 -9.66 4.62 -16.95
CA ASN A 20 -8.76 4.86 -15.81
C ASN A 20 -9.52 5.45 -14.62
N LEU A 21 -10.40 6.43 -14.85
CA LEU A 21 -11.23 6.99 -13.78
C LEU A 21 -12.18 5.97 -13.15
N GLN A 22 -12.73 5.04 -13.95
CA GLN A 22 -13.57 3.97 -13.42
C GLN A 22 -12.78 3.00 -12.53
N GLN A 23 -11.54 2.69 -12.90
CA GLN A 23 -10.65 1.86 -12.10
C GLN A 23 -10.31 2.56 -10.77
N ASP A 24 -9.86 3.81 -10.82
CA ASP A 24 -9.55 4.61 -9.62
C ASP A 24 -10.74 4.72 -8.66
N ILE A 25 -11.96 4.94 -9.20
CA ILE A 25 -13.20 4.98 -8.41
C ILE A 25 -13.50 3.63 -7.76
N ASN A 26 -13.26 2.52 -8.47
CA ASN A 26 -13.46 1.18 -7.92
C ASN A 26 -12.44 0.87 -6.82
N ASP A 27 -11.21 1.32 -6.98
CA ASP A 27 -10.13 1.11 -6.01
C ASP A 27 -10.40 1.90 -4.74
N VAL A 28 -10.71 3.19 -4.85
CA VAL A 28 -11.13 4.02 -3.72
C VAL A 28 -12.38 3.45 -3.04
N ARG A 29 -13.34 2.91 -3.81
CA ARG A 29 -14.54 2.27 -3.25
C ARG A 29 -14.20 0.99 -2.49
N ASN A 30 -13.33 0.14 -3.02
CA ASN A 30 -12.95 -1.11 -2.36
C ASN A 30 -12.21 -0.85 -1.04
N ILE A 31 -11.34 0.16 -1.02
CA ILE A 31 -10.69 0.67 0.20
C ILE A 31 -11.73 1.19 1.19
N ALA A 32 -12.64 2.08 0.76
CA ALA A 32 -13.66 2.67 1.62
C ALA A 32 -14.69 1.65 2.16
N GLN A 33 -14.90 0.54 1.44
CA GLN A 33 -15.77 -0.56 1.87
C GLN A 33 -15.05 -1.56 2.79
N GLY A 34 -13.77 -1.34 3.11
CA GLY A 34 -12.99 -2.24 3.97
C GLY A 34 -12.80 -3.63 3.37
N LYS A 35 -12.81 -3.77 2.04
CA LYS A 35 -12.53 -5.05 1.37
C LYS A 35 -11.06 -5.43 1.39
N THR A 36 -10.20 -4.49 1.78
CA THR A 36 -8.78 -4.72 2.01
C THR A 36 -8.59 -5.64 3.21
N ARG A 37 -7.74 -6.65 3.07
CA ARG A 37 -7.40 -7.60 4.13
C ARG A 37 -5.92 -7.52 4.51
N GLY A 38 -5.61 -7.92 5.74
CA GLY A 38 -4.25 -8.15 6.20
C GLY A 38 -3.83 -9.59 5.94
N LEU A 39 -2.71 -9.78 5.25
CA LEU A 39 -2.04 -11.07 5.03
C LEU A 39 -0.76 -11.08 5.89
N VAL A 40 -0.57 -12.12 6.69
CA VAL A 40 0.52 -12.17 7.68
C VAL A 40 1.62 -13.14 7.24
N PHE A 41 2.86 -12.66 7.23
CA PHE A 41 4.07 -13.39 6.87
C PHE A 41 5.12 -13.28 7.97
N ASN A 42 6.07 -14.21 8.00
CA ASN A 42 7.18 -14.11 8.94
C ASN A 42 8.22 -13.11 8.44
N THR A 43 8.60 -13.18 7.16
CA THR A 43 9.71 -12.40 6.58
C THR A 43 9.31 -11.68 5.28
N VAL A 44 10.11 -10.71 4.83
CA VAL A 44 9.92 -10.09 3.49
C VAL A 44 10.08 -11.12 2.37
N GLN A 45 11.02 -12.05 2.53
CA GLN A 45 11.28 -13.08 1.53
C GLN A 45 10.06 -13.97 1.32
N GLU A 46 9.32 -14.32 2.39
CA GLU A 46 8.07 -15.08 2.26
C GLU A 46 7.02 -14.30 1.45
N VAL A 47 6.93 -12.97 1.60
CA VAL A 47 6.05 -12.13 0.77
C VAL A 47 6.49 -12.20 -0.69
N GLU A 48 7.79 -12.09 -0.97
CA GLU A 48 8.34 -12.12 -2.32
C GLU A 48 8.10 -13.47 -2.99
N GLU A 49 8.36 -14.58 -2.30
CA GLU A 49 8.10 -15.94 -2.79
C GLU A 49 6.61 -16.18 -3.02
N TRP A 50 5.75 -15.66 -2.14
CA TRP A 50 4.30 -15.77 -2.29
C TRP A 50 3.78 -15.01 -3.52
N LEU A 51 4.36 -13.83 -3.81
CA LEU A 51 4.02 -13.02 -4.99
C LEU A 51 4.51 -13.61 -6.32
N LEU A 52 5.38 -14.63 -6.32
CA LEU A 52 5.77 -15.34 -7.55
C LEU A 52 4.62 -16.18 -8.14
N SER A 53 3.60 -16.51 -7.34
CA SER A 53 2.42 -17.22 -7.82
C SER A 53 1.41 -16.26 -8.43
N ALA A 54 1.10 -16.45 -9.71
CA ALA A 54 0.09 -15.66 -10.42
C ALA A 54 -1.31 -15.78 -9.79
N GLU A 55 -1.63 -16.93 -9.18
CA GLU A 55 -2.90 -17.14 -8.47
C GLU A 55 -2.99 -16.28 -7.20
N ASN A 56 -1.88 -16.18 -6.46
CA ASN A 56 -1.78 -15.35 -5.26
C ASN A 56 -1.97 -13.88 -5.62
N VAL A 57 -1.26 -13.40 -6.65
CA VAL A 57 -1.38 -12.02 -7.15
C VAL A 57 -2.80 -11.73 -7.63
N ALA A 58 -3.43 -12.66 -8.36
CA ALA A 58 -4.81 -12.50 -8.83
C ALA A 58 -5.85 -12.46 -7.69
N SER A 59 -5.49 -12.94 -6.49
CA SER A 59 -6.36 -12.91 -5.31
C SER A 59 -6.29 -11.61 -4.50
N LEU A 60 -5.34 -10.72 -4.82
CA LEU A 60 -5.13 -9.47 -4.08
C LEU A 60 -6.14 -8.39 -4.49
N ASN A 61 -6.60 -7.63 -3.50
CA ASN A 61 -7.24 -6.34 -3.75
C ASN A 61 -6.22 -5.21 -3.62
N ILE A 62 -6.45 -4.11 -4.36
CA ILE A 62 -5.71 -2.87 -4.12
C ILE A 62 -5.97 -2.42 -2.68
N GLY A 63 -4.88 -2.14 -1.95
CA GLY A 63 -4.88 -1.80 -0.53
C GLY A 63 -4.82 -3.01 0.42
N ASP A 64 -4.75 -4.25 -0.06
CA ASP A 64 -4.39 -5.38 0.81
C ASP A 64 -3.02 -5.11 1.47
N VAL A 65 -2.89 -5.46 2.74
CA VAL A 65 -1.69 -5.18 3.56
C VAL A 65 -0.93 -6.47 3.82
N PHE A 66 0.38 -6.45 3.60
CA PHE A 66 1.32 -7.50 3.98
C PHE A 66 1.96 -7.15 5.33
N LEU A 67 1.48 -7.81 6.38
CA LEU A 67 1.99 -7.67 7.76
C LEU A 67 3.14 -8.66 7.97
N ILE A 68 4.30 -8.16 8.39
CA ILE A 68 5.52 -8.96 8.54
C ILE A 68 5.89 -9.04 10.03
N ARG A 69 6.17 -10.26 10.52
CA ARG A 69 6.52 -10.47 11.93
C ARG A 69 7.95 -10.12 12.27
N ASP A 70 8.88 -10.26 11.32
CA ASP A 70 10.27 -9.88 11.54
C ASP A 70 10.39 -8.45 12.07
N LEU A 71 11.26 -8.29 13.05
CA LEU A 71 11.56 -7.01 13.68
C LEU A 71 12.37 -6.14 12.72
N ASP A 72 12.28 -4.82 12.89
CA ASP A 72 12.98 -3.81 12.08
C ASP A 72 12.70 -3.89 10.56
N VAL A 73 11.65 -4.60 10.17
CA VAL A 73 11.20 -4.72 8.79
C VAL A 73 9.87 -3.97 8.62
N PRO A 74 9.72 -3.16 7.56
CA PRO A 74 8.47 -2.46 7.30
C PRO A 74 7.38 -3.42 6.80
N ASP A 75 6.13 -3.12 7.14
CA ASP A 75 4.97 -3.72 6.48
C ASP A 75 4.77 -3.09 5.08
N TYR A 76 4.01 -3.76 4.22
CA TYR A 76 3.76 -3.32 2.84
C TYR A 76 2.27 -3.29 2.51
N TRP A 77 1.88 -2.56 1.46
CA TRP A 77 0.54 -2.61 0.89
C TRP A 77 0.61 -2.87 -0.62
N TRP A 78 -0.47 -3.43 -1.19
CA TRP A 78 -0.55 -3.72 -2.62
C TRP A 78 -1.18 -2.57 -3.40
N ASP A 79 -0.46 -2.02 -4.39
CA ASP A 79 -0.96 -0.93 -5.25
C ASP A 79 -1.71 -1.41 -6.50
N GLY A 80 -1.82 -2.73 -6.70
CA GLY A 80 -2.37 -3.32 -7.91
C GLY A 80 -1.32 -3.94 -8.84
N SER A 81 -0.04 -3.61 -8.65
CA SER A 81 1.06 -4.10 -9.47
C SER A 81 2.29 -4.52 -8.66
N THR A 82 2.63 -3.82 -7.59
CA THR A 82 3.82 -4.03 -6.79
C THR A 82 3.55 -3.77 -5.31
N LYS A 83 4.34 -4.39 -4.43
CA LYS A 83 4.29 -4.07 -3.00
C LYS A 83 4.91 -2.69 -2.76
N GLN A 84 4.16 -1.82 -2.09
CA GLN A 84 4.58 -0.49 -1.70
C GLN A 84 4.84 -0.46 -0.20
N LEU A 85 5.79 0.37 0.22
CA LEU A 85 6.10 0.54 1.64
C LEU A 85 4.89 1.14 2.38
N LEU A 86 4.51 0.55 3.52
CA LEU A 86 3.45 1.11 4.38
C LEU A 86 4.03 2.04 5.44
N GLU A 87 5.09 1.60 6.13
CA GLU A 87 5.76 2.35 7.20
C GLU A 87 7.27 2.35 6.97
N THR A 88 7.98 3.46 7.28
CA THR A 88 9.45 3.53 7.15
C THR A 88 10.20 3.05 8.39
N GLN A 89 9.55 2.96 9.55
CA GLN A 89 10.18 2.55 10.81
C GLN A 89 9.13 1.88 11.71
N LYS A 90 9.29 0.57 11.94
CA LYS A 90 8.47 -0.19 12.89
C LYS A 90 9.05 0.02 14.28
N THR A 91 8.47 0.94 15.04
CA THR A 91 8.92 1.16 16.43
C THR A 91 8.46 -0.04 17.26
N GLU A 92 9.38 -0.70 17.95
CA GLU A 92 8.96 -1.67 18.97
C GLU A 92 8.11 -0.95 20.00
N ILE A 93 6.89 -1.44 20.24
CA ILE A 93 6.13 -1.02 21.42
C ILE A 93 6.83 -1.68 22.62
N SER A 94 7.92 -1.07 23.09
CA SER A 94 8.49 -1.40 24.38
C SER A 94 7.48 -1.01 25.44
N THR A 95 7.17 -1.92 26.36
CA THR A 95 6.39 -1.57 27.55
C THR A 95 7.15 -0.47 28.29
N ILE A 96 6.65 0.76 28.27
CA ILE A 96 7.25 1.85 29.04
C ILE A 96 7.15 1.43 30.51
N THR A 97 8.30 1.33 31.16
CA THR A 97 8.37 1.02 32.58
C THR A 97 8.11 2.29 33.40
N ASP A 98 7.54 2.15 34.61
CA ASP A 98 7.26 3.31 35.49
C ASP A 98 8.52 4.18 35.73
N THR A 99 9.71 3.58 35.68
CA THR A 99 11.00 4.27 35.82
C THR A 99 11.31 5.20 34.65
N GLU A 100 11.01 4.80 33.41
CA GLU A 100 11.22 5.64 32.23
C GLU A 100 10.22 6.82 32.19
N ILE A 101 9.01 6.61 32.72
CA ILE A 101 8.02 7.68 32.90
C ILE A 101 8.51 8.72 33.92
N ASP A 102 9.04 8.26 35.06
CA ASP A 102 9.57 9.14 36.11
C ASP A 102 10.78 9.96 35.63
N GLU A 103 11.64 9.39 34.78
CA GLU A 103 12.77 10.08 34.16
C GLU A 103 12.31 11.15 33.15
N LEU A 104 11.31 10.84 32.31
CA LEU A 104 10.76 11.79 31.34
C LEU A 104 10.05 12.98 32.01
N PHE A 105 9.35 12.76 33.12
CA PHE A 105 8.70 13.85 33.87
C PHE A 105 9.68 14.69 34.70
N ASN A 106 10.84 14.15 35.09
CA ASN A 106 11.85 14.91 35.83
C ASN A 106 12.67 15.86 34.95
N GLU A 107 12.79 15.61 33.64
CA GLU A 107 13.47 16.55 32.73
C GLU A 107 12.58 17.75 32.33
N GLU A 108 11.24 17.63 32.38
CA GLU A 108 10.32 18.72 32.03
C GLU A 108 10.13 19.76 33.16
N ILE A 109 10.47 19.41 34.41
CA ILE A 109 10.29 20.27 35.59
C ILE A 109 11.51 21.18 35.86
N ILE A 110 12.64 20.98 35.16
CA ILE A 110 13.86 21.79 35.32
C ILE A 110 14.25 22.48 34.00
N SER A 111 13.43 23.44 33.56
CA SER A 111 13.77 24.43 32.51
C SER A 111 13.27 25.82 32.91
#